data_AF-A0A067QHL9-F1
#
_entry.id   AF-A0A067QHL9-F1
#
_cell.length_a   1.000
_cell.length_b   1.000
_cell.length_c   1.000
_cell.angle_alpha   90.00
_cell.angle_beta   90.00
_cell.angle_gamma   90.00
#
_symmetry.space_group_name_H-M   'P 1'
#
loop_
_entity.id
_entity.type
_entity.pdbx_description
1 polymer ?
#
loop_
_entity_poly.entity_id
_entity_poly.type
_entity_poly.pdbx_seq_one_letter_code
_entity_poly.pdbx_strand_id
1 'polypeptide(L)'
;MCTVTEKDGLLYKQHTQRQGNRTVPILPTIKMETWQTHFTDILNPTGENRAYPTLPPPITRTYRPISTKDITETVGVLKRNKAAGPDGIFNEHIIVSCPLLIETLKASSTSA
;
A
#
# COMPACT_ATOMS: atom_id res chain seq x y z
N MET A 1 4.08 -70.65 9.25
CA MET A 1 3.32 -71.44 10.23
C MET A 1 2.31 -70.50 10.88
N CYS A 2 1.01 -70.76 10.69
CA CYS A 2 -0.07 -69.90 11.19
C CYS A 2 -0.52 -70.41 12.56
N THR A 3 -0.49 -69.55 13.59
CA THR A 3 -1.12 -69.84 14.87
C THR A 3 -2.45 -69.10 14.94
N VAL A 4 -3.53 -69.86 14.95
CA VAL A 4 -4.89 -69.37 15.20
C VAL A 4 -5.19 -69.61 16.67
N THR A 5 -5.47 -68.55 17.43
CA THR A 5 -6.04 -68.66 18.77
C THR A 5 -7.36 -67.89 18.79
N GLU A 6 -8.43 -68.64 19.05
CA GLU A 6 -9.81 -68.17 19.15
C GLU A 6 -10.16 -67.99 20.64
N LYS A 7 -10.42 -66.75 21.06
CA LYS A 7 -11.10 -66.44 22.32
C LYS A 7 -12.07 -65.28 22.09
N ASP A 8 -13.32 -65.50 22.46
CA ASP A 8 -14.37 -64.51 22.68
C ASP A 8 -14.91 -63.75 21.45
N GLY A 9 -15.13 -64.46 20.33
CA GLY A 9 -16.11 -64.06 19.31
C GLY A 9 -15.89 -62.72 18.58
N LEU A 10 -14.77 -62.04 18.82
CA LEU A 10 -14.40 -60.79 18.17
C LEU A 10 -13.29 -61.05 17.15
N LEU A 11 -13.71 -61.30 15.92
CA LEU A 11 -12.84 -61.38 14.77
C LEU A 11 -12.48 -59.96 14.31
N TYR A 12 -11.33 -59.38 14.68
CA TYR A 12 -10.73 -58.33 13.84
C TYR A 12 -9.18 -58.21 13.95
N LYS A 13 -8.59 -58.53 12.79
CA LYS A 13 -7.24 -58.37 12.22
C LYS A 13 -6.20 -57.56 13.01
N GLN A 14 -5.07 -58.19 13.31
CA GLN A 14 -3.80 -57.49 13.57
C GLN A 14 -3.45 -56.63 12.36
N HIS A 15 -3.33 -55.31 12.55
CA HIS A 15 -2.80 -54.41 11.55
C HIS A 15 -1.31 -54.69 11.35
N THR A 16 -0.96 -55.51 10.36
CA THR A 16 0.40 -55.53 9.80
C THR A 16 0.68 -54.17 9.17
N GLN A 17 1.52 -53.35 9.81
CA GLN A 17 2.16 -52.20 9.15
C GLN A 17 3.05 -52.73 8.03
N ARG A 18 2.54 -52.74 6.80
CA ARG A 18 3.37 -52.79 5.61
C ARG A 18 4.08 -51.44 5.52
N GLN A 19 5.38 -51.41 5.80
CA GLN A 19 6.24 -50.30 5.38
C GLN A 19 6.29 -50.29 3.86
N GLY A 20 5.33 -49.61 3.25
CA GLY A 20 5.39 -49.27 1.84
C GLY A 20 6.40 -48.15 1.67
N ASN A 21 7.58 -48.48 1.12
CA ASN A 21 8.51 -47.48 0.58
C ASN A 21 7.80 -46.72 -0.55
N ARG A 22 7.09 -45.64 -0.21
CA ARG A 22 6.64 -44.65 -1.18
C ARG A 22 7.86 -43.81 -1.54
N THR A 23 8.56 -44.20 -2.60
CA THR A 23 9.50 -43.32 -3.29
C THR A 23 8.69 -42.16 -3.85
N VAL A 24 8.70 -41.01 -3.17
CA VAL A 24 8.14 -39.78 -3.71
C VAL A 24 9.03 -39.41 -4.89
N PRO A 25 8.51 -39.31 -6.13
CA PRO A 25 9.32 -38.82 -7.24
C PRO A 25 9.76 -37.41 -6.89
N ILE A 26 11.07 -37.23 -6.77
CA ILE A 26 11.66 -35.91 -6.57
C ILE A 26 11.36 -35.13 -7.85
N LEU A 27 10.44 -34.18 -7.77
CA LEU A 27 10.12 -33.32 -8.89
C LEU A 27 11.35 -32.46 -9.19
N PRO A 28 11.74 -32.32 -10.46
CA PRO A 28 12.82 -31.42 -10.82
C PRO A 28 12.47 -30.02 -10.34
N THR A 29 13.32 -29.45 -9.48
CA THR A 29 13.14 -28.09 -9.00
C THR A 29 13.38 -27.13 -10.16
N ILE A 30 12.29 -26.62 -10.74
CA ILE A 30 12.35 -25.57 -11.75
C ILE A 30 12.76 -24.29 -11.03
N LYS A 31 13.83 -23.65 -11.52
CA LYS A 31 14.31 -22.40 -10.94
C LYS A 31 13.32 -21.27 -11.22
N MET A 32 13.24 -20.29 -10.32
CA MET A 32 12.32 -19.16 -10.48
C MET A 32 12.60 -18.34 -11.74
N GLU A 33 13.87 -18.26 -12.16
CA GLU A 33 14.26 -17.58 -13.39
C GLU A 33 13.62 -18.23 -14.62
N THR A 34 13.51 -19.56 -14.64
CA THR A 34 12.87 -20.30 -15.74
C THR A 34 11.38 -19.94 -15.85
N TRP A 35 10.69 -19.84 -14.71
CA TRP A 35 9.29 -19.41 -14.69
C TRP A 35 9.15 -17.95 -15.11
N GLN A 36 10.02 -17.07 -14.62
CA GLN A 36 10.00 -15.65 -14.98
C GLN A 36 10.18 -15.47 -16.49
N THR A 37 11.17 -16.12 -17.10
CA THR A 37 11.38 -16.06 -18.55
C THR A 37 10.16 -16.59 -19.31
N HIS A 38 9.68 -17.78 -18.95
CA HIS A 38 8.54 -18.39 -19.62
C HIS A 38 7.28 -17.49 -19.60
N PHE A 39 6.95 -16.90 -18.44
CA PHE A 39 5.80 -16.00 -18.36
C PHE A 39 6.05 -14.65 -19.03
N THR A 40 7.28 -14.15 -19.04
CA THR A 40 7.64 -12.94 -19.78
C THR A 40 7.42 -13.15 -21.28
N ASP A 41 7.85 -14.29 -21.82
CA ASP A 41 7.72 -14.59 -23.26
C ASP A 41 6.25 -14.77 -23.69
N ILE A 42 5.42 -15.37 -22.83
CA ILE A 42 3.99 -15.57 -23.12
C ILE A 42 3.20 -14.27 -22.99
N LEU A 43 3.44 -13.50 -21.93
CA LEU A 43 2.61 -12.35 -21.58
C LEU A 43 3.10 -11.04 -22.21
N ASN A 44 4.38 -10.98 -22.60
CA ASN A 44 5.00 -9.78 -23.14
C ASN A 44 5.80 -10.05 -24.43
N PRO A 45 5.16 -10.55 -25.51
CA PRO A 45 5.84 -10.87 -26.77
C PRO A 45 6.45 -9.65 -27.46
N THR A 46 5.98 -8.44 -27.15
CA THR A 46 6.48 -7.17 -27.68
C THR A 46 7.62 -6.57 -26.86
N GLY A 47 7.95 -7.15 -25.71
CA GLY A 47 9.02 -6.66 -24.83
C GLY A 47 8.73 -5.28 -24.21
N GLU A 48 7.46 -4.91 -24.07
CA GLU A 48 7.08 -3.63 -23.49
C GLU A 48 7.25 -3.63 -21.96
N ASN A 49 7.91 -2.60 -21.44
CA ASN A 49 8.09 -2.45 -19.99
C ASN A 49 6.85 -1.87 -19.28
N ARG A 50 5.77 -1.55 -20.01
CA ARG A 50 4.56 -0.92 -19.46
C ARG A 50 3.33 -1.52 -20.14
N ALA A 51 2.28 -1.78 -19.35
CA ALA A 51 1.02 -2.31 -19.86
C ALA A 51 0.18 -1.26 -20.62
N TYR A 52 0.35 0.03 -20.31
CA TYR A 52 -0.37 1.14 -20.93
C TYR A 52 0.52 2.37 -21.07
N PRO A 53 0.29 3.22 -22.09
CA PRO A 53 0.96 4.51 -22.19
C PRO A 53 0.60 5.37 -20.98
N THR A 54 1.62 5.77 -20.21
CA THR A 54 1.46 6.70 -19.10
C THR A 54 1.30 8.11 -19.67
N LEU A 55 0.07 8.51 -19.97
CA LEU A 55 -0.22 9.90 -20.30
C LEU A 55 -0.07 10.73 -19.02
N PRO A 56 0.79 11.76 -18.99
CA PRO A 56 0.77 12.69 -17.87
C PRO A 56 -0.63 13.28 -17.79
N PRO A 57 -1.23 13.36 -16.59
CA PRO A 57 -2.54 13.96 -16.45
C PRO A 57 -2.48 15.38 -17.01
N PRO A 58 -3.50 15.84 -17.75
CA PRO A 58 -3.55 17.23 -18.19
C PRO A 58 -3.40 18.13 -16.96
N ILE A 59 -2.58 19.17 -17.10
CA ILE A 59 -2.37 20.18 -16.04
C ILE A 59 -3.70 20.90 -15.84
N THR A 60 -4.54 20.36 -14.95
CA THR A 60 -5.92 20.83 -14.70
C THR A 60 -5.97 21.92 -13.65
N ARG A 61 -4.84 22.29 -13.05
CA ARG A 61 -4.78 23.32 -12.01
C ARG A 61 -3.92 24.48 -12.46
N THR A 62 -4.58 25.48 -13.03
CA THR A 62 -4.04 26.85 -13.03
C THR A 62 -3.82 27.23 -11.57
N TYR A 63 -2.55 27.37 -11.17
CA TYR A 63 -2.23 27.84 -9.83
C TYR A 63 -2.78 29.26 -9.66
N ARG A 64 -3.78 29.42 -8.78
CA ARG A 64 -4.31 30.74 -8.42
C ARG A 64 -3.45 31.29 -7.27
N PRO A 65 -2.83 32.47 -7.43
CA PRO A 65 -2.13 33.14 -6.34
C PRO A 65 -3.06 33.36 -5.14
N ILE A 66 -2.51 33.21 -3.94
CA ILE A 66 -3.24 33.48 -2.69
C ILE A 66 -3.55 34.97 -2.63
N SER A 67 -4.82 35.31 -2.42
CA SER A 67 -5.26 36.70 -2.27
C SER A 67 -5.42 37.07 -0.80
N THR A 68 -5.40 38.37 -0.51
CA THR A 68 -5.67 38.89 0.85
C THR A 68 -7.05 38.47 1.35
N LYS A 69 -8.04 38.38 0.45
CA LYS A 69 -9.39 37.90 0.76
C LYS A 69 -9.36 36.46 1.29
N ASP A 70 -8.60 35.58 0.65
CA ASP A 70 -8.48 34.17 1.06
C ASP A 70 -7.94 34.07 2.49
N ILE A 71 -6.95 34.90 2.84
CA ILE A 71 -6.39 34.96 4.20
C ILE A 71 -7.45 35.42 5.20
N THR A 72 -8.13 36.54 4.92
CA THR A 72 -9.13 37.10 5.85
C THR A 72 -10.31 36.17 6.09
N GLU A 73 -10.80 35.50 5.04
CA GLU A 73 -11.92 34.56 5.17
C GLU A 73 -11.50 33.31 5.94
N THR A 74 -10.33 32.75 5.63
CA THR A 74 -9.84 31.54 6.29
C THR A 74 -9.53 31.76 7.77
N VAL A 75 -8.87 32.88 8.10
CA VAL A 75 -8.57 33.21 9.51
C VAL A 75 -9.84 33.60 10.26
N GLY A 76 -10.79 34.26 9.59
CA GLY A 76 -12.06 34.70 10.20
C GLY A 76 -12.95 33.56 10.70
N VAL A 77 -12.87 32.37 10.07
CA VAL A 77 -13.65 31.20 10.49
C VAL A 77 -12.97 30.35 11.58
N LEU A 78 -11.74 30.69 11.98
CA LEU A 78 -11.02 29.95 13.02
C LEU A 78 -11.70 30.12 14.37
N LYS A 79 -12.02 28.98 15.00
CA LYS A 79 -12.59 28.96 16.35
C LYS A 79 -11.46 29.13 17.38
N ARG A 80 -11.73 29.94 18.39
CA ARG A 80 -10.86 30.10 19.56
C ARG A 80 -10.90 28.88 20.48
N ASN A 81 -9.92 28.76 21.36
CA ASN A 81 -9.77 27.71 22.36
C ASN A 81 -9.75 26.29 21.75
N LYS A 82 -9.09 26.14 20.60
CA LYS A 82 -8.81 24.83 20.01
C LYS A 82 -7.44 24.34 20.44
N ALA A 83 -7.32 23.03 20.61
CA ALA A 83 -6.05 22.41 20.90
C ALA A 83 -5.08 22.73 19.76
N ALA A 84 -3.86 23.12 20.12
CA ALA A 84 -2.79 23.28 19.15
C ALA A 84 -2.46 21.95 18.48
N GLY A 85 -1.96 22.02 17.25
CA GLY A 85 -1.42 20.86 16.55
C GLY A 85 -0.08 20.40 17.14
N PRO A 86 0.60 19.47 16.46
CA PRO A 86 1.95 19.03 16.83
C PRO A 86 3.00 20.15 16.81
N ASP A 87 2.69 21.26 16.14
CA ASP A 87 3.50 22.47 16.06
C ASP A 87 3.39 23.37 17.30
N GLY A 88 2.42 23.12 18.18
CA GLY A 88 2.17 23.94 19.37
C GLY A 88 1.62 25.34 19.07
N ILE A 89 1.15 25.60 17.85
CA ILE A 89 0.61 26.90 17.45
C ILE A 89 -0.90 26.91 17.68
N PHE A 90 -1.34 27.87 18.49
CA PHE A 90 -2.76 28.10 18.77
C PHE A 90 -3.40 29.02 17.71
N ASN A 91 -4.71 28.85 17.48
CA ASN A 91 -5.46 29.68 16.54
C ASN A 91 -5.41 31.17 16.90
N GLU A 92 -5.31 31.50 18.18
CA GLU A 92 -5.17 32.85 18.70
C GLU A 92 -3.91 33.53 18.14
N HIS A 93 -2.80 32.80 18.05
CA HIS A 93 -1.55 33.32 17.49
C HIS A 93 -1.72 33.63 15.99
N ILE A 94 -2.43 32.78 15.26
CA ILE A 94 -2.73 32.97 13.83
C ILE A 94 -3.62 34.20 13.61
N ILE A 95 -4.65 34.37 14.45
CA ILE A 95 -5.55 35.52 14.39
C ILE A 95 -4.77 36.82 14.66
N VAL A 96 -3.90 36.83 15.66
CA VAL A 96 -3.07 38.00 16.01
C VAL A 96 -2.07 38.35 14.90
N SER A 97 -1.51 37.34 14.23
CA SER A 97 -0.53 37.53 13.15
C SER A 97 -1.14 37.80 11.77
N CYS A 98 -2.47 37.73 11.64
CA CYS A 98 -3.19 37.97 10.38
C CYS A 98 -2.83 39.30 9.68
N PRO A 99 -2.71 40.46 10.37
CA PRO A 99 -2.31 41.71 9.72
C PRO A 99 -0.91 41.63 9.07
N LEU A 100 0.04 40.95 9.72
CA LEU A 100 1.40 40.75 9.21
C LEU A 100 1.40 39.85 7.97
N LEU A 101 0.55 38.81 7.94
CA LEU A 101 0.38 37.95 6.77
C LEU A 101 -0.14 38.74 5.55
N ILE A 102 -1.06 39.68 5.78
CA ILE A 102 -1.59 40.54 4.72
C ILE A 102 -0.51 41.52 4.22
N GLU A 103 0.28 42.09 5.11
CA GLU A 103 1.35 43.03 4.77
C GLU A 103 2.46 42.36 3.94
N THR A 104 2.94 41.20 4.39
CA THR A 104 3.96 40.42 3.68
C THR A 104 3.50 40.00 2.28
N LEU A 105 2.22 39.61 2.13
CA LEU A 105 1.65 39.29 0.82
C LEU A 105 1.67 40.51 -0.13
N LYS A 106 1.29 41.69 0.36
CA LYS A 106 1.33 42.94 -0.43
C LYS A 106 2.76 43.32 -0.83
N ALA A 107 3.71 43.19 0.10
CA ALA A 107 5.12 43.46 -0.17
C ALA A 107 5.69 42.53 -1.26
N SER A 108 5.33 41.24 -1.22
CA SER A 108 5.77 40.27 -2.24
C SER A 108 5.19 40.55 -3.63
N SER A 109 4.02 41.18 -3.71
CA SER A 109 3.36 41.55 -4.97
C SER A 109 3.93 42.83 -5.61
N THR A 110 4.72 43.61 -4.86
CA THR A 110 5.29 44.89 -5.31
C THR A 110 6.72 44.75 -5.86
N SER A 111 7.34 43.58 -5.67
CA SER A 111 8.75 43.33 -6.00
C SER A 111 8.96 42.58 -7.32
N ALA A 112 7.92 42.48 -8.16
CA ALA A 112 7.92 41.84 -9.47
C ALA A 112 7.49 42.85 -10.54
#